data_AF-A0A0A1TN78-F1
#
_entry.id   AF-A0A0A1TN78-F1
#
_cell.length_a   1.000
_cell.length_b   1.000
_cell.length_c   1.000
_cell.angle_alpha   90.00
_cell.angle_beta   90.00
_cell.angle_gamma   90.00
#
_symmetry.space_group_name_H-M   'P 1'
#
loop_
_entity.id
_entity.type
_entity.pdbx_description
1 polymer ?
#
loop_
_entity_poly.entity_id
_entity_poly.type
_entity_poly.pdbx_seq_one_letter_code
_entity_poly.pdbx_strand_id
1 'polypeptide(L)'
;MWKQSFLLTISGAHLALALSGTGHSTRYWDCCKPSCSWSNKVTGAVTVTSPVKSCDKNDNVLASPDVTSGCQSGSSFACSNNSPWAVNDSLAYGFAATEITGAKEQDTCCACFK
;
A
#
# COMPACT_ATOMS: atom_id res chain seq x y z
N MET A 1 38.63 10.92 38.14
CA MET A 1 38.20 11.60 36.90
C MET A 1 37.71 10.54 35.92
N TRP A 2 36.40 10.27 35.89
CA TRP A 2 35.78 9.36 34.92
C TRP A 2 35.02 10.22 33.90
N LYS A 3 35.45 10.19 32.63
CA LYS A 3 34.71 10.81 31.53
C LYS A 3 33.67 9.80 31.05
N GLN A 4 32.41 10.04 31.40
CA GLN A 4 31.28 9.36 30.75
C GLN A 4 31.04 10.06 29.41
N SER A 5 31.42 9.41 28.31
CA SER A 5 31.03 9.81 26.97
C SER A 5 29.59 9.40 26.74
N PHE A 6 28.66 10.35 26.77
CA PHE A 6 27.29 10.16 26.31
C PHE A 6 27.30 10.13 24.78
N LEU A 7 27.03 8.96 24.19
CA LEU A 7 26.68 8.84 22.78
C LEU A 7 25.23 9.31 22.62
N LEU A 8 25.04 10.45 21.98
CA LEU A 8 23.72 10.97 21.61
C LEU A 8 23.22 10.14 20.41
N THR A 9 22.39 9.13 20.65
CA THR A 9 21.65 8.46 19.56
C THR A 9 20.59 9.43 19.06
N ILE A 10 20.82 10.06 17.91
CA ILE A 10 19.78 10.82 17.20
C ILE A 10 18.78 9.79 16.70
N SER A 11 17.69 9.60 17.43
CA SER A 11 16.49 8.96 16.89
C SER A 11 16.01 9.84 15.74
N GLY A 12 16.36 9.46 14.51
CA GLY A 12 15.90 10.14 13.31
C GLY A 12 14.39 10.16 13.31
N ALA A 13 13.79 11.32 13.54
CA ALA A 13 12.40 11.54 13.20
C ALA A 13 12.28 11.28 11.69
N HIS A 14 11.65 10.18 11.32
CA HIS A 14 11.27 9.94 9.94
C HIS A 14 10.32 11.08 9.55
N LEU A 15 10.83 12.08 8.82
CA LEU A 15 9.95 13.01 8.14
C LEU A 15 9.13 12.17 7.15
N ALA A 16 7.86 11.94 7.47
CA ALA A 16 6.90 11.52 6.47
C ALA A 16 6.87 12.64 5.41
N LEU A 17 7.50 12.42 4.26
CA LEU A 17 7.34 13.31 3.12
C LEU A 17 5.87 13.27 2.75
N ALA A 18 5.16 14.38 2.97
CA ALA A 18 3.81 14.55 2.46
C ALA A 18 3.89 14.74 0.94
N LEU A 19 3.68 13.66 0.20
CA LEU A 19 3.59 13.69 -1.26
C LEU A 19 2.35 14.50 -1.68
N SER A 20 2.54 15.44 -2.59
CA SER A 20 1.46 16.25 -3.17
C SER A 20 1.85 16.74 -4.56
N GLY A 21 0.86 17.12 -5.36
CA GLY A 21 1.08 17.64 -6.71
C GLY A 21 -0.16 17.51 -7.60
N THR A 22 0.04 17.69 -8.89
CA THR A 22 -0.97 17.45 -9.92
C THR A 22 -0.73 16.10 -10.58
N GLY A 23 -1.79 15.35 -10.84
CA GLY A 23 -1.71 14.06 -11.50
C GLY A 23 -2.81 13.87 -12.54
N HIS A 24 -2.69 12.78 -13.29
CA HIS A 24 -3.71 12.30 -14.20
C HIS A 24 -4.29 10.98 -13.66
N SER A 25 -5.59 10.77 -13.85
CA SER A 25 -6.25 9.53 -13.47
C SER A 25 -6.69 8.74 -14.69
N THR A 26 -6.70 7.41 -14.53
CA THR A 26 -7.34 6.47 -15.44
C THR A 26 -8.31 5.61 -14.62
N ARG A 27 -8.95 4.62 -15.24
CA ARG A 27 -9.78 3.62 -14.55
C ARG A 27 -9.35 2.23 -15.02
N TYR A 28 -9.31 1.28 -14.10
CA TYR A 28 -8.98 -0.11 -14.42
C TYR A 28 -9.58 -1.06 -13.39
N TRP A 29 -9.77 -2.32 -13.82
CA TRP A 29 -9.99 -3.47 -12.95
C TRP A 29 -9.52 -4.70 -13.73
N ASP A 30 -8.36 -5.24 -13.37
CA ASP A 30 -7.73 -6.39 -14.06
C ASP A 30 -7.87 -7.70 -13.28
N CYS A 31 -8.52 -7.67 -12.11
CA CYS A 31 -8.63 -8.74 -11.12
C CYS A 31 -7.27 -9.21 -10.55
N CYS A 32 -6.14 -8.66 -10.98
CA CYS A 32 -4.83 -9.10 -10.51
C CYS A 32 -4.67 -8.86 -9.01
N LYS A 33 -3.79 -9.64 -8.39
CA LYS A 33 -3.39 -9.40 -7.01
C LYS A 33 -2.73 -8.01 -6.93
N PRO A 34 -3.18 -7.10 -6.04
CA PRO A 34 -2.53 -5.81 -5.87
C PRO A 34 -1.06 -5.96 -5.48
N SER A 35 -0.18 -5.10 -5.98
CA SER A 35 1.26 -5.21 -5.68
C SER A 35 1.56 -4.99 -4.18
N CYS A 36 0.82 -4.12 -3.51
CA CYS A 36 0.88 -3.91 -2.06
C CYS A 36 0.34 -5.08 -1.22
N SER A 37 -0.15 -6.16 -1.85
CA SER A 37 -0.55 -7.40 -1.16
C SER A 37 0.63 -8.35 -0.90
N TRP A 38 1.81 -8.07 -1.46
CA TRP A 38 3.01 -8.87 -1.21
C TRP A 38 3.70 -8.47 0.10
N SER A 39 4.12 -9.46 0.89
CA SER A 39 4.79 -9.25 2.17
C SER A 39 6.06 -8.40 2.05
N ASN A 40 6.84 -8.60 0.99
CA ASN A 40 8.10 -7.90 0.76
C ASN A 40 7.94 -6.48 0.18
N LYS A 41 6.72 -6.04 -0.15
CA LYS A 41 6.44 -4.71 -0.71
C LYS A 41 6.06 -3.67 0.34
N VAL A 42 5.70 -4.12 1.54
CA VAL A 42 5.27 -3.26 2.64
C VAL A 42 6.30 -3.16 3.77
N THR A 43 7.58 -3.25 3.42
CA THR A 43 8.73 -3.30 4.32
C THR A 43 9.44 -1.95 4.52
N GLY A 44 8.84 -0.84 4.04
CA GLY A 44 9.50 0.47 3.97
C GLY A 44 9.05 1.51 4.98
N ALA A 45 9.14 2.78 4.57
CA ALA A 45 8.99 3.95 5.45
C ALA A 45 7.57 4.11 6.03
N VAL A 46 6.55 3.63 5.31
CA VAL A 46 5.17 3.59 5.81
C VAL A 46 5.01 2.38 6.72
N THR A 47 4.76 2.63 8.01
CA THR A 47 4.42 1.56 8.95
C THR A 47 3.02 1.05 8.62
N VAL A 48 2.94 -0.14 8.01
CA VAL A 48 1.67 -0.85 7.82
C VAL A 48 1.55 -1.97 8.84
N THR A 49 0.32 -2.31 9.21
CA THR A 49 0.04 -3.44 10.11
C THR A 49 0.05 -4.78 9.38
N SER A 50 -0.31 -4.78 8.08
CA SER A 50 -0.24 -5.95 7.20
C SER A 50 -0.29 -5.52 5.73
N PRO A 51 0.16 -6.37 4.78
CA PRO A 51 -0.08 -6.14 3.36
C PRO A 51 -1.58 -6.05 3.04
N VAL A 52 -1.92 -5.42 1.91
CA VAL A 52 -3.29 -5.39 1.41
C VAL A 52 -3.83 -6.81 1.26
N LYS A 53 -5.04 -7.08 1.75
CA LYS A 53 -5.65 -8.41 1.62
C LYS A 53 -5.97 -8.70 0.15
N SER A 54 -5.70 -9.94 -0.27
CA SER A 54 -6.08 -10.48 -1.57
C SER A 54 -7.08 -11.62 -1.37
N CYS A 55 -7.87 -11.92 -2.38
CA CYS A 55 -8.93 -12.91 -2.31
C CYS A 55 -8.72 -14.06 -3.29
N ASP A 56 -9.35 -15.20 -3.03
CA ASP A 56 -9.50 -16.25 -4.03
C ASP A 56 -10.54 -15.87 -5.09
N LYS A 57 -10.76 -16.74 -6.09
CA LYS A 57 -11.72 -16.49 -7.18
C LYS A 57 -13.19 -16.36 -6.73
N ASN A 58 -13.50 -16.78 -5.51
CA ASN A 58 -14.83 -16.72 -4.92
C ASN A 58 -14.94 -15.57 -3.90
N ASP A 59 -13.98 -14.64 -3.91
CA ASP A 59 -13.92 -13.47 -3.03
C ASP A 59 -13.70 -13.78 -1.54
N ASN A 60 -13.14 -14.96 -1.22
CA ASN A 60 -12.71 -15.26 0.14
C ASN A 60 -11.31 -14.71 0.40
N VAL A 61 -11.13 -13.99 1.52
CA VAL A 61 -9.82 -13.45 1.91
C VAL A 61 -8.80 -14.59 2.12
N LEU A 62 -7.66 -14.47 1.46
CA LEU A 62 -6.55 -15.41 1.61
C LEU A 62 -5.75 -15.10 2.87
N ALA A 63 -5.41 -16.15 3.63
CA ALA A 63 -4.63 -16.03 4.87
C ALA A 63 -3.17 -15.65 4.61
N SER A 64 -2.57 -16.18 3.54
CA SER A 64 -1.18 -15.91 3.18
C SER A 64 -1.07 -14.77 2.17
N PRO A 65 -0.23 -13.75 2.43
CA PRO A 65 0.05 -12.69 1.47
C PRO A 65 0.96 -13.15 0.32
N ASP A 66 1.52 -14.36 0.37
CA ASP A 66 2.51 -14.84 -0.61
C ASP A 66 1.92 -15.84 -1.63
N VAL A 67 0.59 -16.00 -1.65
CA VAL A 67 -0.11 -16.72 -2.72
C VAL A 67 0.10 -15.99 -4.05
N THR A 68 0.53 -16.72 -5.08
CA THR A 68 0.79 -16.18 -6.42
C THR A 68 -0.46 -15.57 -7.04
N SER A 69 -0.28 -14.47 -7.78
CA SER A 69 -1.39 -13.80 -8.45
C SER A 69 -2.02 -14.67 -9.54
N GLY A 70 -3.34 -14.60 -9.72
CA GLY A 70 -4.03 -15.19 -10.88
C GLY A 70 -3.49 -14.70 -12.23
N CYS A 71 -2.96 -13.47 -12.30
CA CYS A 71 -2.31 -12.93 -13.49
C CYS A 71 -0.92 -13.53 -13.76
N GLN A 72 -0.42 -14.37 -12.86
CA GLN A 72 0.81 -15.14 -12.96
C GLN A 72 0.52 -16.65 -12.77
N SER A 73 -0.66 -17.10 -13.22
CA SER A 73 -1.13 -18.49 -13.09
C SER A 73 -1.31 -19.01 -11.65
N GLY A 74 -1.49 -18.09 -10.69
CA GLY A 74 -1.80 -18.40 -9.29
C GLY A 74 -3.30 -18.33 -8.98
N SER A 75 -3.62 -18.13 -7.69
CA SER A 75 -5.00 -18.13 -7.18
C SER A 75 -5.36 -16.92 -6.30
N SER A 76 -4.51 -15.88 -6.30
CA SER A 76 -4.74 -14.63 -5.58
C SER A 76 -5.16 -13.50 -6.53
N PHE A 77 -6.24 -12.82 -6.18
CA PHE A 77 -6.92 -11.77 -6.95
C PHE A 77 -7.18 -10.53 -6.08
N ALA A 78 -7.51 -9.40 -6.70
CA ALA A 78 -8.08 -8.27 -5.99
C ALA A 78 -9.43 -8.66 -5.37
N CYS A 79 -9.63 -8.33 -4.09
CA CYS A 79 -10.92 -8.53 -3.42
C CYS A 79 -11.97 -7.54 -3.96
N SER A 80 -13.22 -7.96 -4.05
CA SER A 80 -14.32 -7.12 -4.58
C SER A 80 -14.56 -5.88 -3.71
N ASN A 81 -14.29 -5.95 -2.42
CA ASN A 81 -14.38 -4.82 -1.48
C ASN A 81 -13.31 -3.73 -1.71
N ASN A 82 -12.37 -3.93 -2.63
CA ASN A 82 -11.52 -2.86 -3.16
C ASN A 82 -12.22 -1.99 -4.21
N SER A 83 -13.54 -2.13 -4.37
CA SER A 83 -14.38 -1.26 -5.21
C SER A 83 -14.60 0.11 -4.55
N PRO A 84 -14.74 1.19 -5.34
CA PRO A 84 -15.09 2.51 -4.81
C PRO A 84 -16.55 2.58 -4.35
N TRP A 85 -16.84 3.47 -3.41
CA TRP A 85 -18.21 3.76 -2.97
C TRP A 85 -18.41 5.25 -2.67
N ALA A 86 -19.63 5.73 -2.87
CA ALA A 86 -20.01 7.09 -2.52
C ALA A 86 -20.33 7.20 -1.02
N VAL A 87 -19.82 8.24 -0.39
CA VAL A 87 -20.24 8.67 0.96
C VAL A 87 -21.42 9.63 0.85
N ASN A 88 -21.36 10.53 -0.13
CA ASN A 88 -22.42 11.47 -0.53
C ASN A 88 -22.13 12.00 -1.94
N ASP A 89 -22.94 12.93 -2.44
CA ASP A 89 -22.84 13.48 -3.80
C ASP A 89 -21.51 14.18 -4.13
N SER A 90 -20.71 14.55 -3.11
CA SER A 90 -19.45 15.27 -3.27
C SER A 90 -18.23 14.52 -2.72
N LEU A 91 -18.42 13.30 -2.20
CA LEU A 91 -17.34 12.51 -1.59
C LEU A 91 -17.52 11.02 -1.90
N ALA A 92 -16.44 10.41 -2.40
CA ALA A 92 -16.31 8.97 -2.55
C ALA A 92 -14.97 8.50 -1.95
N TYR A 93 -14.93 7.24 -1.54
CA TYR A 93 -13.70 6.54 -1.21
C TYR A 93 -13.46 5.41 -2.20
N GLY A 94 -12.22 4.95 -2.28
CA GLY A 94 -11.84 3.87 -3.16
C GLY A 94 -10.36 3.56 -3.07
N PHE A 95 -9.89 2.81 -4.05
CA PHE A 95 -8.53 2.29 -4.14
C PHE A 95 -7.95 2.60 -5.50
N ALA A 96 -6.63 2.76 -5.58
CA ALA A 96 -5.94 3.07 -6.83
C ALA A 96 -4.56 2.40 -6.88
N ALA A 97 -4.14 2.02 -8.08
CA ALA A 97 -2.72 1.84 -8.37
C ALA A 97 -2.09 3.23 -8.55
N THR A 98 -0.91 3.43 -7.97
CA THR A 98 -0.22 4.72 -8.01
C THR A 98 1.18 4.55 -8.59
N GLU A 99 1.55 5.50 -9.44
CA GLU A 99 2.93 5.80 -9.79
C GLU A 99 3.10 7.28 -9.46
N ILE A 100 4.05 7.59 -8.57
CA ILE A 100 4.28 8.95 -8.09
C ILE A 100 5.76 9.25 -8.29
N THR A 101 6.03 10.27 -9.11
CA THR A 101 7.39 10.70 -9.40
C THR A 101 8.17 11.00 -8.12
N GLY A 102 9.33 10.36 -7.97
CA GLY A 102 10.20 10.54 -6.81
C GLY A 102 9.84 9.67 -5.59
N ALA A 103 8.75 8.89 -5.65
CA ALA A 103 8.38 7.94 -4.60
C ALA A 103 8.65 6.49 -5.06
N LYS A 104 9.02 5.64 -4.11
CA LYS A 104 9.06 4.19 -4.31
C LYS A 104 7.71 3.61 -3.93
N GLU A 105 7.42 2.40 -4.41
CA GLU A 105 6.22 1.64 -4.01
C GLU A 105 6.05 1.52 -2.49
N GLN A 106 7.17 1.38 -1.77
CA GLN A 106 7.23 1.32 -0.31
C GLN A 106 6.80 2.62 0.39
N ASP A 107 6.86 3.75 -0.32
CA ASP A 107 6.45 5.06 0.17
C ASP A 107 4.96 5.32 -0.08
N THR A 108 4.34 4.56 -1.00
CA THR A 108 2.95 4.77 -1.44
C THR A 108 2.00 3.60 -1.10
N CYS A 109 2.53 2.41 -0.82
CA CYS A 109 1.70 1.28 -0.42
C CYS A 109 0.92 1.60 0.86
N CYS A 110 -0.40 1.44 0.78
CA CYS A 110 -1.36 1.76 1.84
C CYS A 110 -1.43 3.25 2.22
N ALA A 111 -0.80 4.15 1.46
CA ALA A 111 -0.98 5.59 1.63
C ALA A 111 -2.35 6.04 1.13
N CYS A 112 -2.89 7.09 1.74
CA CYS A 112 -4.14 7.72 1.32
C CYS A 112 -3.84 9.10 0.72
N PHE A 113 -4.55 9.43 -0.36
CA PHE A 113 -4.47 10.72 -1.04
C PHE A 113 -5.87 11.33 -1.13
N LYS A 114 -5.94 12.66 -1.09
CA LYS A 114 -7.18 13.43 -1.26
C LYS A 114 -6.96 14.47 -2.36
#